data_AF-A0AAJ1IJI7-F1
#
_entry.id   AF-A0AAJ1IJI7-F1
#
_cell.length_a   1.000
_cell.length_b   1.000
_cell.length_c   1.000
_cell.angle_alpha   90.00
_cell.angle_beta   90.00
_cell.angle_gamma   90.00
#
_symmetry.space_group_name_H-M   'P 1'
#
loop_
_entity.id
_entity.type
_entity.pdbx_description
1 polymer ?
#
loop_
_entity_poly.entity_id
_entity_poly.type
_entity_poly.pdbx_seq_one_letter_code
_entity_poly.pdbx_strand_id
1 'polypeptide(L)'
;MKKFLLQILSILVVVVSPLAATSYPSLDIEYQVEKGEEILLNKDKLNNFIEQWQDNSFITFSEAQANLRKALIEKNLDLEQMQSLYRIQQQQMLYQQREQDFKIGVSSQPLYSLSRSLNQSTTGGYDLSNTFAVGATLSKNLSTGGLASLSASYSSSLTNNSNSSSDWTWSQSPSANITINQPLWIGDGLIDPNYYKKQIEKTEISSKNAKISYDQLLDALVNQGNNQLSTLQTLKESRFILGEQLLIESTALKDAKKDLEEGRISRNAYESRVLNINQIQYSLTEVERQIEAIEDSLKILWNNYDYPDQIIIDKDLFESVPSIIFDKPQLVKTLLENDYLYAQAIGNLRSAEIDAMLKNPSDAPMLSLSFQVSPYYSADSGSSFFSSFEQLFSDGSPLFSLSIGFSASDFSRSSTKLSSSLAQESVLQAKIEVEKVRDDIEQQVETIQRNVKSLLLNLSIAQYDFEQRTNDIEVEQIRFEIGMANENSIKAKQIAWYDSAFLILQNLRELNLIALDLQSRGVDI
;
A
#
# COMPACT_ATOMS: atom_id res chain seq x y z
N MET A 1 69.77 28.02 42.13
CA MET A 1 69.18 26.91 41.34
C MET A 1 67.68 26.68 41.56
N LYS A 2 67.15 26.69 42.80
CA LYS A 2 65.70 26.45 43.05
C LYS A 2 64.74 27.47 42.41
N LYS A 3 65.13 28.74 42.21
CA LYS A 3 64.28 29.76 41.57
C LYS A 3 64.20 29.66 40.03
N PHE A 4 65.22 29.08 39.39
CA PHE A 4 65.27 28.94 37.92
C PHE A 4 64.42 27.75 37.44
N LEU A 5 64.38 26.68 38.25
CA LEU A 5 63.56 25.50 38.00
C LEU A 5 62.06 25.78 38.17
N LEU A 6 61.68 26.67 39.11
CA LEU A 6 60.30 27.12 39.28
C LEU A 6 59.82 27.99 38.11
N GLN A 7 60.69 28.85 37.55
CA GLN A 7 60.34 29.68 36.39
C GLN A 7 60.15 28.86 35.12
N ILE A 8 60.96 27.83 34.89
CA ILE A 8 60.80 26.91 33.77
C ILE A 8 59.52 26.08 33.92
N LEU A 9 59.18 25.63 35.15
CA LEU A 9 57.93 24.90 35.39
C LEU A 9 56.68 25.78 35.18
N SER A 10 56.73 27.07 35.57
CA SER A 10 55.63 28.01 35.35
C SER A 10 55.46 28.44 33.89
N ILE A 11 56.54 28.44 33.10
CA ILE A 11 56.47 28.71 31.65
C ILE A 11 55.97 27.46 30.90
N LEU A 12 56.33 26.25 31.35
CA LEU A 12 55.84 25.00 30.76
C LEU A 12 54.34 24.76 31.01
N VAL A 13 53.81 25.21 32.16
CA VAL A 13 52.38 25.06 32.51
C VAL A 13 51.50 26.10 31.80
N VAL A 14 52.04 27.22 31.35
CA VAL A 14 51.30 28.26 30.59
C VAL A 14 51.29 28.01 29.07
N VAL A 15 52.18 27.15 28.56
CA VAL A 15 52.27 26.81 27.12
C VAL A 15 51.45 25.56 26.73
N VAL A 16 50.79 24.90 27.68
CA VAL A 16 49.84 23.81 27.42
C VAL A 16 48.48 24.14 28.04
N SER A 17 47.93 25.32 27.70
CA SER A 17 46.48 25.39 27.56
C SER A 17 46.13 24.56 26.33
N PRO A 18 45.43 23.42 26.46
CA PRO A 18 44.90 22.76 25.28
C PRO A 18 44.02 23.79 24.59
N LEU A 19 44.31 24.09 23.31
CA LEU A 19 43.32 24.75 22.48
C LEU A 19 42.02 23.96 22.67
N ALA A 20 40.93 24.63 23.02
CA ALA A 20 39.60 24.02 23.21
C ALA A 20 39.07 23.27 21.97
N ALA A 21 39.86 23.23 20.88
CA ALA A 21 39.60 22.57 19.62
C ALA A 21 40.09 21.10 19.55
N THR A 22 40.64 20.51 20.62
CA THR A 22 41.09 19.10 20.61
C THR A 22 40.13 18.10 21.23
N SER A 23 39.01 18.54 21.80
CA SER A 23 37.93 17.68 22.31
C SER A 23 36.66 17.85 21.50
N TYR A 24 35.92 16.75 21.31
CA TYR A 24 34.60 16.80 20.69
C TYR A 24 33.70 17.77 21.48
N PRO A 25 33.13 18.81 20.84
CA PRO A 25 32.29 19.77 21.53
C PRO A 25 31.03 19.07 22.07
N SER A 26 30.52 19.54 23.20
CA SER A 26 29.22 19.07 23.70
C SER A 26 28.13 19.54 22.73
N LEU A 27 27.37 18.59 22.20
CA LEU A 27 26.26 18.84 21.28
C LEU A 27 24.96 19.22 21.99
N ASP A 28 24.92 19.15 23.32
CA ASP A 28 23.73 19.39 24.14
C ASP A 28 23.54 20.86 24.52
N ILE A 29 24.37 21.76 23.96
CA ILE A 29 24.29 23.19 24.23
C ILE A 29 23.15 23.78 23.39
N GLU A 30 22.04 24.12 24.03
CA GLU A 30 20.97 24.90 23.42
C GLU A 30 21.38 26.37 23.31
N TYR A 31 21.47 26.88 22.09
CA TYR A 31 21.75 28.30 21.83
C TYR A 31 20.46 29.10 21.83
N GLN A 32 20.34 30.06 22.73
CA GLN A 32 19.29 31.08 22.66
C GLN A 32 19.73 32.17 21.69
N VAL A 33 19.14 32.17 20.49
CA VAL A 33 19.36 33.21 19.48
C VAL A 33 18.28 34.28 19.65
N GLU A 34 18.67 35.55 19.72
CA GLU A 34 17.72 36.67 19.72
C GLU A 34 16.89 36.65 18.42
N LYS A 35 15.57 36.81 18.52
CA LYS A 35 14.70 36.92 17.35
C LYS A 35 15.05 38.19 16.58
N GLY A 36 15.73 38.04 15.44
CA GLY A 36 16.01 39.13 14.52
C GLY A 36 14.77 39.68 13.81
N GLU A 37 14.95 40.69 12.97
CA GLU A 37 13.88 41.27 12.15
C GLU A 37 13.28 40.21 11.20
N GLU A 38 11.94 40.12 11.15
CA GLU A 38 11.25 39.21 10.22
C GLU A 38 11.27 39.77 8.80
N ILE A 39 11.92 39.06 7.89
CA ILE A 39 11.89 39.36 6.44
C ILE A 39 10.56 38.87 5.87
N LEU A 40 9.71 39.80 5.47
CA LEU A 40 8.40 39.51 4.87
C LEU A 40 8.55 39.06 3.41
N LEU A 41 7.87 37.97 3.04
CA LEU A 41 7.81 37.45 1.67
C LEU A 41 7.09 38.44 0.74
N ASN A 42 7.71 38.82 -0.38
CA ASN A 42 7.09 39.68 -1.38
C ASN A 42 6.62 38.86 -2.59
N LYS A 43 5.30 38.64 -2.67
CA LYS A 43 4.67 37.80 -3.71
C LYS A 43 4.89 38.31 -5.14
N ASP A 44 4.74 39.62 -5.37
CA ASP A 44 4.84 40.20 -6.71
C ASP A 44 6.25 40.02 -7.30
N LYS A 45 7.27 40.22 -6.46
CA LYS A 45 8.66 40.01 -6.86
C LYS A 45 8.96 38.55 -7.17
N LEU A 46 8.33 37.63 -6.45
CA LEU A 46 8.55 36.20 -6.64
C LEU A 46 7.86 35.70 -7.93
N ASN A 47 6.66 36.20 -8.24
CA ASN A 47 6.00 35.93 -9.53
C ASN A 47 6.84 36.45 -10.71
N ASN A 48 7.39 37.67 -10.60
CA ASN A 48 8.30 38.20 -11.63
C ASN A 48 9.56 37.33 -11.79
N PHE A 49 10.11 36.80 -10.68
CA PHE A 49 11.24 35.87 -10.73
C PHE A 49 10.87 34.59 -11.48
N ILE A 50 9.71 33.98 -11.19
CA ILE A 50 9.24 32.76 -11.87
C ILE A 50 9.08 33.01 -13.37
N GLU A 51 8.47 34.13 -13.77
CA GLU A 51 8.31 34.49 -15.18
C GLU A 51 9.63 34.70 -15.92
N GLN A 52 10.66 35.19 -15.23
CA GLN A 52 11.98 35.43 -15.82
C GLN A 52 12.81 34.14 -15.94
N TRP A 53 12.69 33.23 -14.97
CA TRP A 53 13.55 32.06 -14.84
C TRP A 53 12.98 30.78 -15.45
N GLN A 54 11.70 30.76 -15.82
CA GLN A 54 11.06 29.61 -16.43
C GLN A 54 10.78 29.84 -17.91
N ASP A 55 11.20 28.89 -18.74
CA ASP A 55 10.77 28.82 -20.14
C ASP A 55 9.46 28.01 -20.21
N ASN A 56 8.37 28.64 -20.66
CA ASN A 56 7.05 28.00 -20.79
C ASN A 56 7.01 26.85 -21.83
N SER A 57 8.14 26.54 -22.50
CA SER A 57 8.25 25.43 -23.44
C SER A 57 8.40 24.04 -22.77
N PHE A 58 8.79 23.99 -21.50
CA PHE A 58 8.90 22.75 -20.73
C PHE A 58 7.57 22.31 -20.10
N ILE A 59 7.46 21.05 -19.71
CA ILE A 59 6.22 20.53 -19.10
C ILE A 59 6.14 20.87 -17.62
N THR A 60 4.93 21.00 -17.07
CA THR A 60 4.73 21.24 -15.63
C THR A 60 4.73 19.95 -14.81
N PHE A 61 4.85 20.05 -13.48
CA PHE A 61 4.78 18.88 -12.60
C PHE A 61 3.44 18.15 -12.70
N SER A 62 2.32 18.89 -12.81
CA SER A 62 1.00 18.28 -13.00
C SER A 62 0.90 17.45 -14.29
N GLU A 63 1.45 17.96 -15.40
CA GLU A 63 1.51 17.24 -16.68
C GLU A 63 2.45 16.03 -16.60
N ALA A 64 3.62 16.18 -15.98
CA ALA A 64 4.56 15.09 -15.76
C ALA A 64 3.93 13.96 -14.93
N GLN A 65 3.19 14.32 -13.87
CA GLN A 65 2.43 13.39 -13.04
C GLN A 65 1.35 12.64 -13.85
N ALA A 66 0.59 13.34 -14.69
CA ALA A 66 -0.43 12.71 -15.53
C ALA A 66 0.19 11.72 -16.54
N ASN A 67 1.34 12.06 -17.12
CA ASN A 67 2.07 11.18 -18.03
C ASN A 67 2.67 9.97 -17.32
N LEU A 68 3.28 10.19 -16.16
CA LEU A 68 3.81 9.11 -15.32
C LEU A 68 2.71 8.14 -14.89
N ARG A 69 1.56 8.66 -14.43
CA ARG A 69 0.42 7.83 -14.03
C ARG A 69 -0.05 6.92 -15.16
N LYS A 70 -0.11 7.43 -16.40
CA LYS A 70 -0.44 6.61 -17.59
C LYS A 70 0.62 5.53 -17.84
N ALA A 71 1.90 5.90 -17.83
CA ALA A 71 3.00 4.96 -18.05
C ALA A 71 3.01 3.82 -17.01
N LEU A 72 2.76 4.15 -15.74
CA LEU A 72 2.68 3.19 -14.63
C LEU A 72 1.50 2.24 -14.80
N ILE A 73 0.31 2.75 -15.12
CA ILE A 73 -0.88 1.92 -15.32
C ILE A 73 -0.69 0.91 -16.46
N GLU A 74 0.02 1.31 -17.53
CA GLU A 74 0.17 0.45 -18.71
C GLU A 74 1.18 -0.68 -18.53
N LYS A 75 2.26 -0.47 -17.77
CA LYS A 75 3.41 -1.41 -17.82
C LYS A 75 4.14 -1.67 -16.50
N ASN A 76 3.68 -1.13 -15.37
CA ASN A 76 4.35 -1.42 -14.09
C ASN A 76 3.93 -2.80 -13.54
N LEU A 77 4.92 -3.65 -13.28
CA LEU A 77 4.70 -5.03 -12.83
C LEU A 77 4.04 -5.11 -11.44
N ASP A 78 4.43 -4.25 -10.50
CA ASP A 78 3.91 -4.28 -9.13
C ASP A 78 2.44 -3.85 -9.11
N LEU A 79 2.07 -2.85 -9.93
CA LEU A 79 0.68 -2.47 -10.14
C LEU A 79 -0.13 -3.58 -10.82
N GLU A 80 0.44 -4.30 -11.79
CA GLU A 80 -0.21 -5.46 -12.41
C GLU A 80 -0.47 -6.57 -11.39
N GLN A 81 0.50 -6.87 -10.52
CA GLN A 81 0.35 -7.84 -9.43
C GLN A 81 -0.76 -7.42 -8.47
N MET A 82 -0.79 -6.16 -8.02
CA MET A 82 -1.85 -5.65 -7.15
C MET A 82 -3.22 -5.66 -7.83
N GLN A 83 -3.28 -5.33 -9.13
CA GLN A 83 -4.50 -5.42 -9.91
C GLN A 83 -4.98 -6.88 -10.02
N SER A 84 -4.07 -7.84 -10.13
CA SER A 84 -4.40 -9.27 -10.15
C SER A 84 -4.98 -9.72 -8.80
N LEU A 85 -4.43 -9.26 -7.67
CA LEU A 85 -4.96 -9.53 -6.33
C LEU A 85 -6.37 -8.96 -6.17
N TYR A 86 -6.60 -7.73 -6.62
CA TYR A 86 -7.93 -7.13 -6.65
C TYR A 86 -8.92 -7.98 -7.46
N ARG A 87 -8.53 -8.44 -8.66
CA ARG A 87 -9.36 -9.33 -9.49
C ARG A 87 -9.67 -10.65 -8.79
N ILE A 88 -8.70 -11.26 -8.10
CA ILE A 88 -8.90 -12.48 -7.32
C ILE A 88 -9.92 -12.24 -6.20
N GLN A 89 -9.81 -11.13 -5.47
CA GLN A 89 -10.77 -10.78 -4.41
C GLN A 89 -12.18 -10.53 -4.97
N GLN A 90 -12.30 -9.84 -6.11
CA GLN A 90 -13.58 -9.68 -6.80
C GLN A 90 -14.18 -11.03 -7.23
N GLN A 91 -13.35 -11.93 -7.77
CA GLN A 91 -13.81 -13.26 -8.14
C GLN A 91 -14.28 -14.05 -6.93
N GLN A 92 -13.58 -13.99 -5.79
CA GLN A 92 -14.00 -14.62 -4.54
C GLN A 92 -15.36 -14.10 -4.06
N MET A 93 -15.60 -12.79 -4.12
CA MET A 93 -16.90 -12.18 -3.83
C MET A 93 -17.99 -12.72 -4.78
N LEU A 94 -17.73 -12.76 -6.08
CA LEU A 94 -18.66 -13.32 -7.07
C LEU A 94 -18.91 -14.82 -6.87
N TYR A 95 -17.91 -15.59 -6.44
CA TYR A 95 -18.08 -16.99 -6.08
C TYR A 95 -19.00 -17.11 -4.87
N GLN A 96 -18.81 -16.32 -3.81
CA GLN A 96 -19.70 -16.32 -2.64
C GLN A 96 -21.12 -15.89 -2.96
N GLN A 97 -21.32 -14.91 -3.85
CA GLN A 97 -22.64 -14.53 -4.33
C GLN A 97 -23.31 -15.70 -5.07
N ARG A 98 -22.59 -16.36 -5.97
CA ARG A 98 -23.09 -17.55 -6.69
C ARG A 98 -23.29 -18.77 -5.79
N GLU A 99 -22.65 -18.83 -4.62
CA GLU A 99 -22.93 -19.89 -3.66
C GLU A 99 -24.36 -19.86 -3.11
N GLN A 100 -25.07 -18.74 -3.24
CA GLN A 100 -26.49 -18.64 -2.89
C GLN A 100 -27.42 -19.21 -3.96
N ASP A 101 -26.91 -19.41 -5.17
CA ASP A 101 -27.68 -19.99 -6.26
C ASP A 101 -27.84 -21.50 -6.08
N PHE A 102 -28.76 -22.07 -6.86
CA PHE A 102 -28.98 -23.50 -6.88
C PHE A 102 -27.79 -24.23 -7.49
N LYS A 103 -27.19 -25.14 -6.71
CA LYS A 103 -26.13 -26.05 -7.15
C LYS A 103 -26.77 -27.38 -7.56
N ILE A 104 -26.62 -27.75 -8.83
CA ILE A 104 -27.08 -29.05 -9.37
C ILE A 104 -25.88 -29.97 -9.46
N GLY A 105 -25.93 -31.11 -8.76
CA GLY A 105 -24.92 -32.16 -8.80
C GLY A 105 -25.53 -33.46 -9.30
N VAL A 106 -24.84 -34.16 -10.21
CA VAL A 106 -25.18 -35.54 -10.59
C VAL A 106 -24.10 -36.45 -10.01
N SER A 107 -24.52 -37.43 -9.21
CA SER A 107 -23.63 -38.37 -8.55
C SER A 107 -23.97 -39.80 -8.97
N SER A 108 -22.98 -40.64 -9.19
CA SER A 108 -23.18 -42.09 -9.39
C SER A 108 -22.26 -42.85 -8.46
N GLN A 109 -22.77 -43.26 -7.30
CA GLN A 109 -21.98 -43.98 -6.31
C GLN A 109 -22.78 -45.16 -5.73
N PRO A 110 -22.34 -46.42 -5.98
CA PRO A 110 -21.37 -46.85 -6.99
C PRO A 110 -21.98 -46.88 -8.42
N LEU A 111 -21.23 -46.41 -9.43
CA LEU A 111 -21.61 -46.51 -10.85
C LEU A 111 -21.85 -47.98 -11.24
N TYR A 112 -21.03 -48.89 -10.74
CA TYR A 112 -21.25 -50.34 -10.78
C TYR A 112 -20.45 -50.96 -9.63
N SER A 113 -21.06 -51.80 -8.81
CA SER A 113 -20.31 -52.65 -7.89
C SER A 113 -20.79 -54.09 -7.92
N LEU A 114 -19.81 -54.98 -7.86
CA LEU A 114 -20.00 -56.42 -7.71
C LEU A 114 -19.55 -56.78 -6.30
N SER A 115 -20.48 -57.24 -5.47
CA SER A 115 -20.13 -57.84 -4.17
C SER A 115 -20.51 -59.30 -4.14
N ARG A 116 -19.65 -60.07 -3.46
CA ARG A 116 -19.85 -61.48 -3.18
C ARG A 116 -19.77 -61.68 -1.67
N SER A 117 -20.88 -61.99 -1.03
CA SER A 117 -20.91 -62.31 0.40
C SER A 117 -21.01 -63.81 0.61
N LEU A 118 -20.26 -64.33 1.57
CA LEU A 118 -20.40 -65.72 2.02
C LEU A 118 -21.65 -65.82 2.87
N ASN A 119 -22.54 -66.74 2.52
CA ASN A 119 -23.77 -66.93 3.26
C ASN A 119 -23.45 -67.68 4.57
N GLN A 120 -23.55 -67.01 5.72
CA GLN A 120 -23.18 -67.58 7.03
C GLN A 120 -24.10 -68.70 7.51
N SER A 121 -25.28 -68.89 6.88
CA SER A 121 -26.23 -69.92 7.31
C SER A 121 -25.98 -71.31 6.72
N THR A 122 -25.07 -71.48 5.75
CA THR A 122 -24.82 -72.77 5.09
C THR A 122 -23.40 -72.94 4.56
N THR A 123 -22.82 -74.13 4.73
CA THR A 123 -21.48 -74.51 4.25
C THR A 123 -21.39 -74.42 2.71
N GLY A 124 -20.71 -73.39 2.20
CA GLY A 124 -20.34 -73.27 0.78
C GLY A 124 -21.21 -72.36 -0.10
N GLY A 125 -22.25 -71.72 0.45
CA GLY A 125 -23.10 -70.77 -0.29
C GLY A 125 -22.47 -69.38 -0.42
N TYR A 126 -22.62 -68.76 -1.59
CA TYR A 126 -22.29 -67.35 -1.82
C TYR A 126 -23.49 -66.59 -2.41
N ASP A 127 -23.65 -65.34 -2.01
CA ASP A 127 -24.60 -64.41 -2.63
C ASP A 127 -23.82 -63.48 -3.55
N LEU A 128 -24.28 -63.35 -4.79
CA LEU A 128 -23.70 -62.43 -5.78
C LEU A 128 -24.65 -61.25 -5.94
N SER A 129 -24.16 -60.02 -5.82
CA SER A 129 -24.96 -58.81 -6.04
C SER A 129 -24.27 -57.85 -7.01
N ASN A 130 -24.94 -57.52 -8.10
CA ASN A 130 -24.56 -56.44 -9.02
C ASN A 130 -25.39 -55.22 -8.69
N THR A 131 -24.79 -54.08 -8.37
CA THR A 131 -25.52 -52.84 -8.06
C THR A 131 -25.09 -51.71 -8.97
N PHE A 132 -26.05 -50.97 -9.50
CA PHE A 132 -25.87 -49.76 -10.31
C PHE A 132 -26.64 -48.61 -9.65
N ALA A 133 -26.01 -47.45 -9.45
CA ALA A 133 -26.67 -46.30 -8.83
C ALA A 133 -26.39 -44.98 -9.56
N VAL A 134 -27.44 -44.19 -9.78
CA VAL A 134 -27.39 -42.82 -10.31
C VAL A 134 -28.27 -41.93 -9.45
N GLY A 135 -27.81 -40.73 -9.16
CA GLY A 135 -28.56 -39.73 -8.41
C GLY A 135 -28.29 -38.31 -8.90
N ALA A 136 -29.28 -37.46 -8.68
CA ALA A 136 -29.21 -36.03 -8.88
C ALA A 136 -29.48 -35.33 -7.55
N THR A 137 -28.80 -34.22 -7.32
CA THR A 137 -28.87 -33.40 -6.12
C THR A 137 -29.05 -31.95 -6.55
N LEU A 138 -30.02 -31.27 -5.95
CA LEU A 138 -30.26 -29.85 -6.07
C LEU A 138 -30.06 -29.27 -4.67
N SER A 139 -29.02 -28.47 -4.46
CA SER A 139 -28.73 -27.88 -3.16
C SER A 139 -28.69 -26.36 -3.24
N LYS A 140 -29.07 -25.70 -2.16
CA LYS A 140 -29.08 -24.25 -2.04
C LYS A 140 -28.68 -23.85 -0.63
N ASN A 141 -27.72 -22.94 -0.55
CA ASN A 141 -27.41 -22.26 0.70
C ASN A 141 -28.55 -21.28 1.04
N LEU A 142 -29.15 -21.46 2.22
CA LEU A 142 -30.21 -20.60 2.75
C LEU A 142 -29.59 -19.30 3.26
N SER A 143 -30.29 -18.18 3.19
CA SER A 143 -29.80 -16.87 3.65
C SER A 143 -29.39 -16.86 5.14
N THR A 144 -29.88 -17.84 5.90
CA THR A 144 -29.68 -18.11 7.32
C THR A 144 -28.38 -18.86 7.65
N GLY A 145 -27.52 -19.15 6.67
CA GLY A 145 -26.32 -19.97 6.87
C GLY A 145 -26.55 -21.48 6.77
N GLY A 146 -27.81 -21.91 6.61
CA GLY A 146 -28.17 -23.32 6.43
C GLY A 146 -28.01 -23.82 5.00
N LEU A 147 -28.10 -25.13 4.82
CA LEU A 147 -28.09 -25.81 3.53
C LEU A 147 -29.38 -26.59 3.37
N ALA A 148 -30.13 -26.33 2.29
CA ALA A 148 -31.24 -27.16 1.87
C ALA A 148 -30.84 -27.96 0.63
N SER A 149 -31.02 -29.27 0.64
CA SER A 149 -30.73 -30.15 -0.48
C SER A 149 -31.88 -31.09 -0.77
N LEU A 150 -32.32 -31.14 -2.03
CA LEU A 150 -33.21 -32.14 -2.59
C LEU A 150 -32.37 -33.12 -3.40
N SER A 151 -32.34 -34.39 -3.03
CA SER A 151 -31.63 -35.44 -3.75
C SER A 151 -32.61 -36.52 -4.21
N ALA A 152 -32.53 -36.91 -5.47
CA ALA A 152 -33.23 -38.06 -6.03
C ALA A 152 -32.18 -39.08 -6.50
N SER A 153 -32.23 -40.30 -6.00
CA SER A 153 -31.34 -41.38 -6.39
C SER A 153 -32.13 -42.61 -6.81
N TYR A 154 -31.56 -43.37 -7.72
CA TYR A 154 -32.06 -44.66 -8.18
C TYR A 154 -30.91 -45.65 -8.10
N SER A 155 -31.07 -46.69 -7.30
CA SER A 155 -30.19 -47.84 -7.34
C SER A 155 -30.94 -49.07 -7.81
N SER A 156 -30.31 -49.85 -8.68
CA SER A 156 -30.81 -51.13 -9.17
C SER A 156 -29.81 -52.20 -8.78
N SER A 157 -30.26 -53.26 -8.13
CA SER A 157 -29.43 -54.40 -7.79
C SER A 157 -30.00 -55.71 -8.30
N LEU A 158 -29.13 -56.56 -8.83
CA LEU A 158 -29.44 -57.91 -9.26
C LEU A 158 -28.72 -58.87 -8.32
N THR A 159 -29.48 -59.60 -7.51
CA THR A 159 -28.96 -60.53 -6.51
C THR A 159 -29.28 -61.97 -6.87
N ASN A 160 -28.32 -62.88 -6.64
CA ASN A 160 -28.50 -64.31 -6.83
C ASN A 160 -28.10 -65.06 -5.56
N ASN A 161 -29.03 -65.84 -5.01
CA ASN A 161 -28.81 -66.69 -3.85
C ASN A 161 -28.53 -68.12 -4.33
N SER A 162 -27.35 -68.63 -4.00
CA SER A 162 -26.89 -69.96 -4.43
C SER A 162 -27.72 -71.14 -3.88
N ASN A 163 -28.63 -70.91 -2.92
CA ASN A 163 -29.48 -71.96 -2.32
C ASN A 163 -30.84 -72.16 -3.04
N SER A 164 -31.30 -71.22 -3.87
CA SER A 164 -32.50 -71.36 -4.71
C SER A 164 -32.08 -71.38 -6.17
N SER A 165 -32.04 -72.58 -6.77
CA SER A 165 -31.71 -72.73 -8.19
C SER A 165 -32.63 -71.87 -9.07
N SER A 166 -32.02 -70.89 -9.75
CA SER A 166 -32.48 -70.08 -10.91
C SER A 166 -33.08 -68.68 -10.73
N ASP A 167 -33.39 -68.21 -9.53
CA ASP A 167 -34.15 -66.96 -9.41
C ASP A 167 -33.25 -65.77 -9.10
N TRP A 168 -32.79 -65.09 -10.17
CA TRP A 168 -32.18 -63.78 -10.04
C TRP A 168 -33.25 -62.79 -9.57
N THR A 169 -33.08 -62.24 -8.37
CA THR A 169 -33.99 -61.21 -7.87
C THR A 169 -33.47 -59.85 -8.30
N TRP A 170 -34.27 -59.16 -9.11
CA TRP A 170 -34.03 -57.77 -9.47
C TRP A 170 -34.76 -56.86 -8.49
N SER A 171 -34.00 -56.06 -7.74
CA SER A 171 -34.55 -55.06 -6.85
C SER A 171 -34.19 -53.67 -7.36
N GLN A 172 -35.17 -52.78 -7.28
CA GLN A 172 -34.98 -51.36 -7.54
C GLN A 172 -35.22 -50.59 -6.24
N SER A 173 -34.48 -49.51 -6.03
CA SER A 173 -34.61 -48.68 -4.85
C SER A 173 -34.48 -47.22 -5.28
N PRO A 174 -35.56 -46.64 -5.83
CA PRO A 174 -35.64 -45.20 -5.97
C PRO A 174 -35.74 -44.57 -4.56
N SER A 175 -35.15 -43.40 -4.38
CA SER A 175 -35.33 -42.61 -3.18
C SER A 175 -35.27 -41.12 -3.47
N ALA A 176 -36.21 -40.38 -2.90
CA ALA A 176 -36.16 -38.93 -2.84
C ALA A 176 -35.88 -38.52 -1.40
N ASN A 177 -34.93 -37.62 -1.19
CA ASN A 177 -34.57 -37.11 0.12
C ASN A 177 -34.49 -35.59 0.09
N ILE A 178 -35.13 -34.95 1.07
CA ILE A 178 -35.04 -33.51 1.34
C ILE A 178 -34.30 -33.37 2.67
N THR A 179 -33.10 -32.80 2.64
CA THR A 179 -32.32 -32.50 3.84
C THR A 179 -32.24 -31.00 4.03
N ILE A 180 -32.50 -30.51 5.23
CA ILE A 180 -32.27 -29.13 5.66
C ILE A 180 -31.32 -29.19 6.85
N ASN A 181 -30.14 -28.62 6.71
CA ASN A 181 -29.17 -28.46 7.78
C ASN A 181 -29.13 -26.98 8.17
N GLN A 182 -29.65 -26.63 9.34
CA GLN A 182 -29.73 -25.25 9.81
C GLN A 182 -28.84 -25.07 11.05
N PRO A 183 -27.80 -24.22 10.97
CA PRO A 183 -27.14 -23.72 12.16
C PRO A 183 -28.10 -22.94 13.04
N LEU A 184 -27.98 -23.12 14.35
CA LEU A 184 -28.73 -22.36 15.35
C LEU A 184 -27.78 -21.44 16.12
N TRP A 185 -28.29 -20.28 16.55
CA TRP A 185 -27.54 -19.28 17.33
C TRP A 185 -26.31 -18.69 16.63
N ILE A 186 -26.29 -18.75 15.30
CA ILE A 186 -25.37 -17.98 14.47
C ILE A 186 -25.96 -16.59 14.23
N GLY A 187 -25.16 -15.55 14.43
CA GLY A 187 -25.62 -14.17 14.31
C GLY A 187 -26.29 -13.61 15.58
N ASP A 188 -27.17 -12.65 15.36
CA ASP A 188 -27.85 -11.87 16.41
C ASP A 188 -29.06 -12.61 17.02
N GLY A 189 -29.44 -13.78 16.48
CA GLY A 189 -30.63 -14.52 16.89
C GLY A 189 -30.48 -16.04 16.78
N LEU A 190 -31.60 -16.76 16.97
CA LEU A 190 -31.66 -18.22 16.78
C LEU A 190 -31.41 -18.61 15.32
N ILE A 191 -31.97 -17.84 14.40
CA ILE A 191 -31.81 -17.96 12.95
C ILE A 191 -31.68 -16.53 12.43
N ASP A 192 -30.50 -16.13 11.95
CA ASP A 192 -30.27 -14.80 11.38
C ASP A 192 -30.40 -14.85 9.84
N PRO A 193 -31.49 -14.31 9.24
CA PRO A 193 -31.67 -14.34 7.79
C PRO A 193 -30.66 -13.48 7.02
N ASN A 194 -29.90 -12.62 7.70
CA ASN A 194 -28.89 -11.76 7.10
C ASN A 194 -27.47 -12.34 7.14
N TYR A 195 -27.29 -13.58 7.63
CA TYR A 195 -25.98 -14.22 7.77
C TYR A 195 -25.12 -14.12 6.49
N TYR A 196 -25.67 -14.59 5.37
CA TYR A 196 -24.93 -14.56 4.11
C TYR A 196 -24.73 -13.15 3.55
N LYS A 197 -25.65 -12.22 3.84
CA LYS A 197 -25.50 -10.81 3.45
C LYS A 197 -24.29 -10.19 4.16
N LYS A 198 -24.14 -10.46 5.46
CA LYS A 198 -22.98 -10.03 6.27
C LYS A 198 -21.67 -10.69 5.80
N GLN A 199 -21.70 -11.97 5.40
CA GLN A 199 -20.53 -12.64 4.80
C GLN A 199 -20.12 -12.03 3.45
N ILE A 200 -21.09 -11.66 2.61
CA ILE A 200 -20.81 -10.95 1.35
C ILE A 200 -20.28 -9.54 1.64
N GLU A 201 -20.85 -8.82 2.60
CA GLU A 201 -20.35 -7.51 3.03
C GLU A 201 -18.88 -7.60 3.45
N LYS A 202 -18.49 -8.66 4.16
CA LYS A 202 -17.08 -8.90 4.53
C LYS A 202 -16.17 -9.07 3.31
N THR A 203 -16.58 -9.83 2.30
CA THR A 203 -15.76 -9.99 1.07
C THR A 203 -15.79 -8.76 0.17
N GLU A 204 -16.87 -7.99 0.20
CA GLU A 204 -16.95 -6.67 -0.43
C GLU A 204 -15.95 -5.70 0.20
N ILE A 205 -15.86 -5.66 1.54
CA ILE A 205 -14.85 -4.87 2.27
C ILE A 205 -13.44 -5.32 1.89
N SER A 206 -13.16 -6.63 1.84
CA SER A 206 -11.85 -7.16 1.40
C SER A 206 -11.50 -6.71 -0.02
N SER A 207 -12.47 -6.77 -0.94
CA SER A 207 -12.29 -6.30 -2.32
C SER A 207 -12.06 -4.79 -2.39
N LYS A 208 -12.80 -4.00 -1.60
CA LYS A 208 -12.62 -2.55 -1.49
C LYS A 208 -11.23 -2.20 -0.95
N ASN A 209 -10.78 -2.89 0.10
CA ASN A 209 -9.43 -2.70 0.65
C ASN A 209 -8.35 -3.04 -0.38
N ALA A 210 -8.51 -4.12 -1.14
CA ALA A 210 -7.57 -4.46 -2.22
C ALA A 210 -7.53 -3.38 -3.33
N LYS A 211 -8.65 -2.75 -3.65
CA LYS A 211 -8.69 -1.60 -4.56
C LYS A 211 -7.96 -0.39 -3.98
N ILE A 212 -8.25 -0.05 -2.72
CA ILE A 212 -7.60 1.06 -2.01
C ILE A 212 -6.08 0.87 -1.99
N SER A 213 -5.58 -0.35 -1.72
CA SER A 213 -4.15 -0.65 -1.76
C SER A 213 -3.53 -0.52 -3.16
N TYR A 214 -4.29 -0.81 -4.23
CA TYR A 214 -3.85 -0.57 -5.60
C TYR A 214 -3.73 0.94 -5.90
N ASP A 215 -4.76 1.71 -5.55
CA ASP A 215 -4.77 3.17 -5.76
C ASP A 215 -3.64 3.84 -4.94
N GLN A 216 -3.42 3.41 -3.69
CA GLN A 216 -2.31 3.85 -2.84
C GLN A 216 -0.94 3.58 -3.47
N LEU A 217 -0.72 2.36 -4.00
CA LEU A 217 0.56 2.03 -4.63
C LEU A 217 0.81 2.92 -5.86
N LEU A 218 -0.23 3.18 -6.64
CA LEU A 218 -0.14 4.09 -7.79
C LEU A 218 0.27 5.49 -7.35
N ASP A 219 -0.40 6.06 -6.36
CA ASP A 219 -0.11 7.40 -5.87
C ASP A 219 1.28 7.48 -5.20
N ALA A 220 1.69 6.44 -4.48
CA ALA A 220 3.04 6.34 -3.90
C ALA A 220 4.13 6.31 -4.97
N LEU A 221 3.94 5.54 -6.06
CA LEU A 221 4.89 5.48 -7.18
C LEU A 221 4.94 6.80 -7.95
N VAL A 222 3.80 7.47 -8.12
CA VAL A 222 3.72 8.80 -8.74
C VAL A 222 4.48 9.83 -7.90
N ASN A 223 4.23 9.87 -6.59
CA ASN A 223 4.92 10.75 -5.66
C ASN A 223 6.43 10.47 -5.63
N GLN A 224 6.82 9.19 -5.64
CA GLN A 224 8.23 8.80 -5.76
C GLN A 224 8.86 9.35 -7.05
N GLY A 225 8.19 9.20 -8.19
CA GLY A 225 8.67 9.74 -9.46
C GLY A 225 8.83 11.26 -9.45
N ASN A 226 7.85 11.99 -8.91
CA ASN A 226 7.92 13.45 -8.77
C ASN A 226 9.09 13.89 -7.87
N ASN A 227 9.29 13.19 -6.74
CA ASN A 227 10.44 13.44 -5.84
C ASN A 227 11.78 13.17 -6.53
N GLN A 228 11.87 12.10 -7.32
CA GLN A 228 13.07 11.77 -8.08
C GLN A 228 13.36 12.81 -9.17
N LEU A 229 12.33 13.32 -9.85
CA LEU A 229 12.49 14.38 -10.86
C LEU A 229 12.94 15.70 -10.22
N SER A 230 12.36 16.09 -9.07
CA SER A 230 12.80 17.27 -8.32
C SER A 230 14.25 17.14 -7.82
N THR A 231 14.62 15.95 -7.34
CA THR A 231 15.99 15.65 -6.92
C THR A 231 16.96 15.71 -8.11
N LEU A 232 16.58 15.13 -9.26
CA LEU A 232 17.40 15.18 -10.47
C LEU A 232 17.70 16.61 -10.90
N GLN A 233 16.72 17.50 -10.89
CA GLN A 233 16.93 18.91 -11.21
C GLN A 233 17.88 19.58 -10.23
N THR A 234 17.67 19.38 -8.94
CA THR A 234 18.52 19.94 -7.87
C THR A 234 19.98 19.45 -8.02
N LEU A 235 20.18 18.18 -8.40
CA LEU A 235 21.52 17.66 -8.68
C LEU A 235 22.12 18.23 -9.96
N LYS A 236 21.34 18.40 -11.03
CA LYS A 236 21.80 19.05 -12.27
C LYS A 236 22.19 20.52 -12.04
N GLU A 237 21.44 21.23 -11.19
CA GLU A 237 21.74 22.59 -10.71
C GLU A 237 23.04 22.63 -9.88
N SER A 238 23.20 21.70 -8.93
CA SER A 238 24.44 21.58 -8.14
C SER A 238 25.65 21.25 -9.01
N ARG A 239 25.50 20.36 -10.00
CA ARG A 239 26.55 20.05 -10.99
C ARG A 239 26.98 21.29 -11.75
N PHE A 240 26.03 22.14 -12.16
CA PHE A 240 26.34 23.39 -12.83
C PHE A 240 27.19 24.32 -11.95
N ILE A 241 26.78 24.55 -10.69
CA ILE A 241 27.52 25.38 -9.73
C ILE A 241 28.94 24.85 -9.51
N LEU A 242 29.06 23.54 -9.21
CA LEU A 242 30.36 22.91 -8.94
C LEU A 242 31.28 22.94 -10.18
N GLY A 243 30.71 22.75 -11.38
CA GLY A 243 31.44 22.85 -12.63
C GLY A 243 32.01 24.25 -12.87
N GLU A 244 31.19 25.29 -12.72
CA GLU A 244 31.63 26.68 -12.85
C GLU A 244 32.66 27.06 -11.76
N GLN A 245 32.47 26.60 -10.52
CA GLN A 245 33.42 26.84 -9.43
C GLN A 245 34.76 26.16 -9.71
N LEU A 246 34.75 24.94 -10.26
CA LEU A 246 35.96 24.23 -10.66
C LEU A 246 36.73 25.01 -11.75
N LEU A 247 36.02 25.60 -12.72
CA LEU A 247 36.66 26.42 -13.75
C LEU A 247 37.36 27.63 -13.13
N ILE A 248 36.70 28.37 -12.25
CA ILE A 248 37.29 29.53 -11.55
C ILE A 248 38.52 29.09 -10.75
N GLU A 249 38.41 28.06 -9.90
CA GLU A 249 39.52 27.59 -9.08
C GLU A 249 40.68 27.03 -9.92
N SER A 250 40.39 26.39 -11.06
CA SER A 250 41.44 25.91 -11.96
C SER A 250 42.27 27.05 -12.56
N THR A 251 41.64 28.19 -12.86
CA THR A 251 42.37 29.39 -13.30
C THR A 251 43.17 30.00 -12.15
N ALA A 252 42.59 30.09 -10.96
CA ALA A 252 43.27 30.59 -9.78
C ALA A 252 44.47 29.72 -9.37
N LEU A 253 44.41 28.40 -9.58
CA LEU A 253 45.54 27.49 -9.35
C LEU A 253 46.69 27.72 -10.33
N LYS A 254 46.39 27.97 -11.61
CA LYS A 254 47.43 28.29 -12.61
C LYS A 254 48.19 29.56 -12.23
N ASP A 255 47.47 30.59 -11.78
CA ASP A 255 48.06 31.83 -11.30
C ASP A 255 48.85 31.61 -10.01
N ALA A 256 48.28 30.87 -9.05
CA ALA A 256 48.97 30.54 -7.80
C ALA A 256 50.27 29.75 -8.03
N LYS A 257 50.31 28.86 -9.04
CA LYS A 257 51.54 28.14 -9.40
C LYS A 257 52.63 29.12 -9.85
N LYS A 258 52.28 30.07 -10.72
CA LYS A 258 53.20 31.12 -11.18
C LYS A 258 53.67 31.99 -10.01
N ASP A 259 52.76 32.37 -9.12
CA ASP A 259 53.10 33.15 -7.92
C ASP A 259 54.00 32.39 -6.94
N LEU A 260 53.89 31.05 -6.86
CA LEU A 260 54.77 30.20 -6.06
C LEU A 260 56.18 30.15 -6.67
N GLU A 261 56.27 30.03 -8.00
CA GLU A 261 57.55 30.09 -8.73
C GLU A 261 58.24 31.46 -8.56
N GLU A 262 57.45 32.54 -8.48
CA GLU A 262 57.92 33.90 -8.20
C GLU A 262 58.13 34.20 -6.70
N GLY A 263 57.84 33.25 -5.80
CA GLY A 263 58.01 33.39 -4.36
C GLY A 263 57.03 34.33 -3.66
N ARG A 264 55.92 34.69 -4.31
CA ARG A 264 54.88 35.60 -3.79
C ARG A 264 53.91 34.93 -2.83
N ILE A 265 53.69 33.62 -2.99
CA ILE A 265 52.82 32.84 -2.10
C ILE A 265 53.58 31.71 -1.40
N SER A 266 53.08 31.31 -0.23
CA SER A 266 53.64 30.18 0.51
C SER A 266 53.21 28.84 -0.11
N ARG A 267 54.04 27.81 0.08
CA ARG A 267 53.71 26.44 -0.33
C ARG A 267 52.42 25.93 0.31
N ASN A 268 52.16 26.26 1.58
CA ASN A 268 50.93 25.88 2.27
C ASN A 268 49.68 26.50 1.61
N ALA A 269 49.78 27.75 1.14
CA ALA A 269 48.68 28.40 0.44
C ALA A 269 48.39 27.74 -0.91
N TYR A 270 49.43 27.33 -1.64
CA TYR A 270 49.27 26.55 -2.87
C TYR A 270 48.66 25.16 -2.61
N GLU A 271 49.17 24.43 -1.63
CA GLU A 271 48.66 23.10 -1.26
C GLU A 271 47.20 23.16 -0.78
N SER A 272 46.79 24.21 -0.07
CA SER A 272 45.39 24.45 0.29
C SER A 272 44.48 24.62 -0.93
N ARG A 273 44.95 25.29 -1.99
CA ARG A 273 44.19 25.46 -3.24
C ARG A 273 44.08 24.15 -4.02
N VAL A 274 45.16 23.37 -4.07
CA VAL A 274 45.14 22.01 -4.66
C VAL A 274 44.12 21.14 -3.93
N LEU A 275 44.11 21.19 -2.60
CA LEU A 275 43.16 20.43 -1.79
C LEU A 275 41.71 20.86 -2.05
N ASN A 276 41.43 22.17 -2.15
CA ASN A 276 40.10 22.68 -2.48
C ASN A 276 39.62 22.18 -3.85
N ILE A 277 40.46 22.24 -4.89
CA ILE A 277 40.12 21.71 -6.22
C ILE A 277 39.81 20.22 -6.17
N ASN A 278 40.64 19.44 -5.47
CA ASN A 278 40.38 18.02 -5.33
C ASN A 278 39.03 17.77 -4.63
N GLN A 279 38.70 18.53 -3.58
CA GLN A 279 37.40 18.44 -2.91
C GLN A 279 36.22 18.74 -3.85
N ILE A 280 36.32 19.79 -4.68
CA ILE A 280 35.30 20.12 -5.68
C ILE A 280 35.17 19.00 -6.71
N GLN A 281 36.29 18.46 -7.21
CA GLN A 281 36.28 17.34 -8.16
C GLN A 281 35.62 16.09 -7.58
N TYR A 282 35.97 15.72 -6.34
CA TYR A 282 35.32 14.59 -5.67
C TYR A 282 33.81 14.83 -5.51
N SER A 283 33.40 16.04 -5.14
CA SER A 283 31.99 16.41 -5.00
C SER A 283 31.26 16.33 -6.35
N LEU A 284 31.90 16.78 -7.43
CA LEU A 284 31.35 16.71 -8.78
C LEU A 284 31.15 15.27 -9.24
N THR A 285 32.15 14.40 -9.08
CA THR A 285 32.03 12.97 -9.42
C THR A 285 30.95 12.28 -8.59
N GLU A 286 30.78 12.67 -7.32
CA GLU A 286 29.71 12.13 -6.48
C GLU A 286 28.33 12.57 -6.97
N VAL A 287 28.15 13.85 -7.32
CA VAL A 287 26.91 14.37 -7.90
C VAL A 287 26.60 13.70 -9.24
N GLU A 288 27.60 13.51 -10.11
CA GLU A 288 27.43 12.79 -11.39
C GLU A 288 26.97 11.34 -11.18
N ARG A 289 27.56 10.63 -10.20
CA ARG A 289 27.13 9.28 -9.84
C ARG A 289 25.70 9.25 -9.31
N GLN A 290 25.30 10.24 -8.52
CA GLN A 290 23.92 10.36 -8.02
C GLN A 290 22.94 10.67 -9.15
N ILE A 291 23.31 11.52 -10.11
CA ILE A 291 22.51 11.79 -11.31
C ILE A 291 22.29 10.50 -12.09
N GLU A 292 23.34 9.74 -12.41
CA GLU A 292 23.23 8.48 -13.15
C GLU A 292 22.31 7.48 -12.43
N ALA A 293 22.45 7.35 -11.10
CA ALA A 293 21.61 6.46 -10.31
C ALA A 293 20.13 6.86 -10.32
N ILE A 294 19.82 8.17 -10.26
CA ILE A 294 18.45 8.67 -10.33
C ILE A 294 17.89 8.52 -11.74
N GLU A 295 18.67 8.82 -12.78
CA GLU A 295 18.25 8.64 -14.17
C GLU A 295 17.93 7.18 -14.47
N ASP A 296 18.72 6.23 -13.97
CA ASP A 296 18.44 4.81 -14.13
C ASP A 296 17.18 4.38 -13.36
N SER A 297 16.97 4.90 -12.14
CA SER A 297 15.72 4.67 -11.41
C SER A 297 14.51 5.25 -12.13
N LEU A 298 14.63 6.44 -12.72
CA LEU A 298 13.56 7.08 -13.48
C LEU A 298 13.24 6.32 -14.76
N LYS A 299 14.25 5.81 -15.48
CA LYS A 299 14.04 4.93 -16.66
C LYS A 299 13.24 3.68 -16.31
N ILE A 300 13.51 3.07 -15.15
CA ILE A 300 12.74 1.91 -14.66
C ILE A 300 11.31 2.32 -14.35
N LEU A 301 11.11 3.41 -13.61
CA LEU A 301 9.82 3.89 -13.15
C LEU A 301 8.92 4.36 -14.32
N TRP A 302 9.52 5.03 -15.31
CA TRP A 302 8.87 5.43 -16.56
C TRP A 302 8.90 4.35 -17.65
N ASN A 303 9.45 3.17 -17.38
CA ASN A 303 9.58 2.04 -18.31
C ASN A 303 10.10 2.43 -19.71
N ASN A 304 11.24 3.12 -19.76
CA ASN A 304 11.92 3.59 -20.97
C ASN A 304 11.12 4.57 -21.86
N TYR A 305 10.03 5.18 -21.36
CA TYR A 305 9.50 6.40 -21.97
C TYR A 305 10.44 7.59 -21.69
N ASP A 306 10.42 8.59 -22.56
CA ASP A 306 11.14 9.85 -22.35
C ASP A 306 10.54 10.55 -21.11
N TYR A 307 11.26 10.50 -20.00
CA TYR A 307 10.96 11.32 -18.84
C TYR A 307 11.44 12.76 -19.13
N PRO A 308 10.78 13.78 -18.57
CA PRO A 308 11.19 15.17 -18.78
C PRO A 308 12.54 15.44 -18.11
N ASP A 309 13.49 15.98 -18.89
CA ASP A 309 14.78 16.41 -18.36
C ASP A 309 14.68 17.65 -17.46
N GLN A 310 13.67 18.49 -17.70
CA GLN A 310 13.34 19.71 -16.97
C GLN A 310 11.82 19.84 -16.83
N ILE A 311 11.38 20.38 -15.69
CA ILE A 311 9.98 20.50 -15.27
C ILE A 311 9.79 21.87 -14.65
N ILE A 312 8.71 22.52 -15.03
CA ILE A 312 8.32 23.85 -14.58
C ILE A 312 7.47 23.74 -13.31
N ILE A 313 7.60 24.74 -12.44
CA ILE A 313 6.74 24.91 -11.26
C ILE A 313 5.37 25.43 -11.70
N ASP A 314 4.29 24.86 -11.17
CA ASP A 314 2.93 25.29 -11.49
C ASP A 314 2.67 26.73 -11.02
N LYS A 315 1.97 27.53 -11.84
CA LYS A 315 1.53 28.88 -11.48
C LYS A 315 0.34 28.76 -10.50
N ASP A 316 0.30 29.60 -9.46
CA ASP A 316 -0.72 29.68 -8.37
C ASP A 316 -0.42 29.01 -7.01
N LEU A 317 0.78 28.47 -6.79
CA LEU A 317 1.15 27.81 -5.53
C LEU A 317 1.13 28.68 -4.26
N PHE A 318 1.13 30.02 -4.38
CA PHE A 318 1.29 30.95 -3.25
C PHE A 318 -0.01 31.41 -2.60
N GLU A 319 -1.16 31.19 -3.25
CA GLU A 319 -2.46 31.60 -2.72
C GLU A 319 -3.30 30.39 -2.28
N SER A 320 -3.30 29.31 -3.06
CA SER A 320 -4.07 28.11 -2.76
C SER A 320 -3.45 27.26 -1.64
N VAL A 321 -2.15 26.98 -1.71
CA VAL A 321 -1.48 26.05 -0.77
C VAL A 321 -1.53 26.55 0.68
N PRO A 322 -1.15 27.82 1.01
CA PRO A 322 -1.19 28.28 2.39
C PRO A 322 -2.63 28.42 2.94
N SER A 323 -3.59 28.86 2.12
CA SER A 323 -4.96 29.09 2.57
C SER A 323 -5.66 27.81 3.02
N ILE A 324 -5.42 26.70 2.30
CA ILE A 324 -5.97 25.39 2.62
C ILE A 324 -5.21 24.73 3.78
N ILE A 325 -3.88 24.82 3.80
CA ILE A 325 -3.05 24.15 4.80
C ILE A 325 -3.21 24.74 6.20
N PHE A 326 -3.46 26.05 6.31
CA PHE A 326 -3.65 26.70 7.61
C PHE A 326 -5.08 26.59 8.15
N ASP A 327 -6.04 26.08 7.38
CA ASP A 327 -7.37 25.67 7.87
C ASP A 327 -7.35 24.21 8.37
N LYS A 328 -6.72 23.99 9.54
CA LYS A 328 -6.51 22.65 10.13
C LYS A 328 -7.79 21.80 10.18
N PRO A 329 -8.95 22.30 10.66
CA PRO A 329 -10.17 21.49 10.74
C PRO A 329 -10.66 21.00 9.37
N GLN A 330 -10.61 21.85 8.35
CA GLN A 330 -11.05 21.49 7.01
C GLN A 330 -10.08 20.50 6.36
N LEU A 331 -8.77 20.73 6.49
CA LEU A 331 -7.74 19.84 5.96
C LEU A 331 -7.80 18.44 6.60
N VAL A 332 -7.90 18.36 7.94
CA VAL A 332 -8.02 17.07 8.64
C VAL A 332 -9.28 16.33 8.18
N LYS A 333 -10.40 17.03 8.01
CA LYS A 333 -11.65 16.42 7.55
C LYS A 333 -11.49 15.85 6.14
N THR A 334 -10.98 16.63 5.19
CA THR A 334 -10.78 16.18 3.80
C THR A 334 -9.80 15.01 3.73
N LEU A 335 -8.70 15.06 4.49
CA LEU A 335 -7.76 13.96 4.55
C LEU A 335 -8.40 12.71 5.16
N LEU A 336 -9.18 12.80 6.24
CA LEU A 336 -9.88 11.64 6.79
C LEU A 336 -10.89 11.02 5.80
N GLU A 337 -11.51 11.82 4.93
CA GLU A 337 -12.47 11.31 3.93
C GLU A 337 -11.78 10.53 2.80
N ASN A 338 -10.56 10.91 2.44
CA ASN A 338 -9.83 10.38 1.28
C ASN A 338 -8.62 9.50 1.65
N ASP A 339 -8.19 9.49 2.91
CA ASP A 339 -7.02 8.73 3.35
C ASP A 339 -7.28 7.22 3.30
N TYR A 340 -6.34 6.53 2.66
CA TYR A 340 -6.43 5.10 2.39
C TYR A 340 -6.29 4.26 3.66
N LEU A 341 -5.41 4.65 4.61
CA LEU A 341 -5.23 3.91 5.87
C LEU A 341 -6.47 4.04 6.72
N TYR A 342 -7.07 5.23 6.76
CA TYR A 342 -8.28 5.46 7.53
C TYR A 342 -9.47 4.69 6.94
N ALA A 343 -9.64 4.73 5.61
CA ALA A 343 -10.67 3.94 4.92
C ALA A 343 -10.49 2.43 5.15
N GLN A 344 -9.24 1.94 5.12
CA GLN A 344 -8.92 0.54 5.39
C GLN A 344 -9.17 0.17 6.86
N ALA A 345 -8.82 1.03 7.81
CA ALA A 345 -9.05 0.83 9.24
C ALA A 345 -10.55 0.76 9.56
N ILE A 346 -11.37 1.65 8.98
CA ILE A 346 -12.84 1.58 9.08
C ILE A 346 -13.37 0.28 8.48
N GLY A 347 -12.87 -0.12 7.30
CA GLY A 347 -13.25 -1.39 6.69
C GLY A 347 -12.92 -2.58 7.58
N ASN A 348 -11.73 -2.60 8.16
CA ASN A 348 -11.28 -3.66 9.08
C ASN A 348 -12.10 -3.68 10.37
N LEU A 349 -12.44 -2.52 10.93
CA LEU A 349 -13.36 -2.41 12.06
C LEU A 349 -14.72 -3.03 11.71
N ARG A 350 -15.28 -2.68 10.55
CA ARG A 350 -16.56 -3.23 10.10
C ARG A 350 -16.50 -4.75 9.90
N SER A 351 -15.41 -5.25 9.33
CA SER A 351 -15.15 -6.68 9.19
C SER A 351 -15.08 -7.39 10.55
N ALA A 352 -14.40 -6.80 11.53
CA ALA A 352 -14.30 -7.34 12.89
C ALA A 352 -15.67 -7.32 13.61
N GLU A 353 -16.47 -6.26 13.44
CA GLU A 353 -17.85 -6.20 13.95
C GLU A 353 -18.72 -7.30 13.37
N ILE A 354 -18.62 -7.54 12.04
CA ILE A 354 -19.31 -8.64 11.37
C ILE A 354 -18.88 -9.98 11.97
N ASP A 355 -17.59 -10.22 12.18
CA ASP A 355 -17.10 -11.47 12.79
C ASP A 355 -17.61 -11.66 14.22
N ALA A 356 -17.64 -10.60 15.02
CA ALA A 356 -18.20 -10.63 16.37
C ALA A 356 -19.72 -10.93 16.37
N MET A 357 -20.46 -10.41 15.39
CA MET A 357 -21.89 -10.69 15.21
C MET A 357 -22.13 -12.13 14.75
N LEU A 358 -21.39 -12.60 13.74
CA LEU A 358 -21.61 -13.90 13.11
C LEU A 358 -21.22 -15.06 14.03
N LYS A 359 -20.24 -14.87 14.92
CA LYS A 359 -19.65 -15.90 15.78
C LYS A 359 -19.07 -17.06 14.96
N ASN A 360 -18.46 -18.04 15.62
CA ASN A 360 -17.88 -19.19 14.95
C ASN A 360 -18.98 -20.19 14.53
N PRO A 361 -19.21 -20.43 13.22
CA PRO A 361 -20.23 -21.36 12.75
C PRO A 361 -19.96 -22.82 13.14
N SER A 362 -18.69 -23.18 13.37
CA SER A 362 -18.29 -24.55 13.75
C SER A 362 -18.66 -24.93 15.19
N ASP A 363 -18.84 -23.93 16.05
CA ASP A 363 -19.26 -24.10 17.44
C ASP A 363 -20.80 -24.05 17.58
N ALA A 364 -21.51 -23.71 16.49
CA ALA A 364 -22.95 -23.56 16.51
C ALA A 364 -23.65 -24.93 16.50
N PRO A 365 -24.69 -25.13 17.34
CA PRO A 365 -25.51 -26.33 17.24
C PRO A 365 -26.21 -26.40 15.88
N MET A 366 -26.28 -27.61 15.31
CA MET A 366 -26.88 -27.89 14.02
C MET A 366 -28.20 -28.64 14.21
N LEU A 367 -29.25 -28.12 13.59
CA LEU A 367 -30.51 -28.83 13.41
C LEU A 367 -30.51 -29.44 12.00
N SER A 368 -30.51 -30.77 11.91
CA SER A 368 -30.67 -31.48 10.65
C SER A 368 -32.08 -32.07 10.56
N LEU A 369 -32.81 -31.70 9.53
CA LEU A 369 -34.11 -32.28 9.19
C LEU A 369 -33.93 -33.04 7.88
N SER A 370 -34.01 -34.37 7.91
CA SER A 370 -34.02 -35.17 6.68
C SER A 370 -35.35 -35.90 6.53
N PHE A 371 -35.95 -35.74 5.37
CA PHE A 371 -37.17 -36.41 4.97
C PHE A 371 -36.85 -37.27 3.75
N GLN A 372 -36.87 -38.58 3.94
CA GLN A 372 -36.60 -39.56 2.89
C GLN A 372 -37.86 -40.35 2.57
N VAL A 373 -38.15 -40.49 1.28
CA VAL A 373 -39.16 -41.39 0.74
C VAL A 373 -38.44 -42.43 -0.10
N SER A 374 -38.61 -43.70 0.26
CA SER A 374 -38.07 -44.81 -0.52
C SER A 374 -39.05 -45.99 -0.49
N PRO A 375 -39.45 -46.55 -1.65
CA PRO A 375 -40.17 -47.80 -1.69
C PRO A 375 -39.17 -48.96 -1.74
N TYR A 376 -39.53 -50.07 -1.12
CA TYR A 376 -38.82 -51.32 -1.35
C TYR A 376 -39.46 -52.01 -2.56
N TYR A 377 -38.80 -52.01 -3.72
CA TYR A 377 -39.34 -52.56 -4.96
C TYR A 377 -38.68 -53.91 -5.29
N SER A 378 -39.48 -54.98 -5.24
CA SER A 378 -39.17 -56.26 -5.88
C SER A 378 -39.96 -56.35 -7.18
N ALA A 379 -39.27 -56.38 -8.32
CA ALA A 379 -39.93 -56.38 -9.63
C ALA A 379 -40.61 -57.72 -9.91
N ASP A 380 -41.90 -57.70 -10.27
CA ASP A 380 -42.55 -58.80 -11.00
C ASP A 380 -42.28 -58.66 -12.51
N SER A 381 -42.41 -59.76 -13.25
CA SER A 381 -42.07 -59.80 -14.68
C SER A 381 -42.89 -58.82 -15.53
N GLY A 382 -42.26 -57.73 -15.99
CA GLY A 382 -42.84 -56.77 -16.95
C GLY A 382 -42.71 -55.28 -16.61
N SER A 383 -42.09 -54.90 -15.48
CA SER A 383 -41.95 -53.49 -15.06
C SER A 383 -40.82 -52.74 -15.77
N SER A 384 -41.07 -51.49 -16.18
CA SER A 384 -40.11 -50.58 -16.83
C SER A 384 -39.49 -49.56 -15.86
N PHE A 385 -38.38 -48.92 -16.24
CA PHE A 385 -37.64 -47.92 -15.43
C PHE A 385 -38.53 -46.78 -14.88
N PHE A 386 -39.50 -46.30 -15.65
CA PHE A 386 -40.38 -45.20 -15.21
C PHE A 386 -41.56 -45.69 -14.35
N SER A 387 -41.97 -46.96 -14.50
CA SER A 387 -43.07 -47.53 -13.72
C SER A 387 -42.76 -47.66 -12.22
N SER A 388 -41.48 -47.76 -11.84
CA SER A 388 -41.06 -47.79 -10.43
C SER A 388 -40.99 -46.40 -9.77
N PHE A 389 -40.82 -45.33 -10.55
CA PHE A 389 -40.92 -43.94 -10.07
C PHE A 389 -42.38 -43.49 -9.91
N GLU A 390 -43.27 -43.90 -10.81
CA GLU A 390 -44.71 -43.61 -10.70
C GLU A 390 -45.35 -44.24 -9.44
N GLN A 391 -44.76 -45.34 -8.95
CA GLN A 391 -45.16 -46.00 -7.70
C GLN A 391 -44.58 -45.38 -6.43
N LEU A 392 -43.67 -44.40 -6.50
CA LEU A 392 -43.30 -43.57 -5.34
C LEU A 392 -44.49 -42.77 -4.78
N PHE A 393 -45.48 -42.50 -5.64
CA PHE A 393 -46.61 -41.61 -5.35
C PHE A 393 -47.98 -42.27 -5.61
N SER A 394 -48.02 -43.60 -5.82
CA SER A 394 -49.26 -44.40 -5.98
C SER A 394 -49.26 -45.62 -5.04
N ASP A 395 -50.19 -46.59 -5.24
CA ASP A 395 -50.59 -47.72 -4.36
C ASP A 395 -49.48 -48.69 -3.87
N GLY A 396 -48.19 -48.36 -4.04
CA GLY A 396 -47.10 -49.03 -3.35
C GLY A 396 -47.12 -48.78 -1.84
N SER A 397 -46.33 -49.53 -1.07
CA SER A 397 -46.09 -49.30 0.35
C SER A 397 -44.79 -48.51 0.57
N PRO A 398 -44.75 -47.18 0.27
CA PRO A 398 -43.54 -46.40 0.44
C PRO A 398 -43.13 -46.32 1.91
N LEU A 399 -41.84 -46.43 2.18
CA LEU A 399 -41.27 -46.12 3.48
C LEU A 399 -41.02 -44.62 3.56
N PHE A 400 -41.73 -43.97 4.47
CA PHE A 400 -41.48 -42.59 4.85
C PHE A 400 -40.57 -42.58 6.08
N SER A 401 -39.41 -41.94 5.97
CA SER A 401 -38.51 -41.71 7.09
C SER A 401 -38.36 -40.21 7.31
N LEU A 402 -38.73 -39.76 8.50
CA LEU A 402 -38.44 -38.42 8.99
C LEU A 402 -37.40 -38.55 10.09
N SER A 403 -36.23 -37.97 9.87
CA SER A 403 -35.18 -37.90 10.89
C SER A 403 -34.95 -36.43 11.27
N ILE A 404 -35.04 -36.15 12.56
CA ILE A 404 -34.69 -34.86 13.16
C ILE A 404 -33.44 -35.10 13.99
N GLY A 405 -32.31 -34.62 13.53
CA GLY A 405 -31.05 -34.64 14.24
C GLY A 405 -30.76 -33.28 14.89
N PHE A 406 -30.26 -33.32 16.10
CA PHE A 406 -29.65 -32.17 16.76
C PHE A 406 -28.22 -32.57 17.12
N SER A 407 -27.23 -31.81 16.66
CA SER A 407 -25.85 -31.99 17.06
C SER A 407 -25.29 -30.69 17.62
N ALA A 408 -24.51 -30.80 18.69
CA ALA A 408 -23.78 -29.70 19.29
C ALA A 408 -22.33 -30.15 19.50
N SER A 409 -21.39 -29.39 18.96
CA SER A 409 -19.95 -29.69 19.03
C SER A 409 -19.33 -29.22 20.35
N ASP A 410 -19.81 -28.13 20.94
CA ASP A 410 -19.31 -27.58 22.21
C ASP A 410 -20.38 -27.58 23.32
N PHE A 411 -20.51 -28.73 24.01
CA PHE A 411 -21.39 -28.84 25.18
C PHE A 411 -20.89 -28.03 26.38
N SER A 412 -19.59 -27.74 26.46
CA SER A 412 -18.97 -27.00 27.56
C SER A 412 -19.04 -25.48 27.41
N ARG A 413 -19.42 -24.99 26.22
CA ARG A 413 -19.44 -23.57 25.82
C ARG A 413 -18.10 -22.86 26.00
N SER A 414 -16.99 -23.58 26.17
CA SER A 414 -15.67 -22.97 26.38
C SER A 414 -15.09 -22.43 25.08
N SER A 415 -15.27 -23.15 23.97
CA SER A 415 -14.85 -22.72 22.64
C SER A 415 -15.66 -21.51 22.19
N THR A 416 -16.99 -21.54 22.37
CA THR A 416 -17.87 -20.42 22.02
C THR A 416 -17.58 -19.16 22.84
N LYS A 417 -17.30 -19.30 24.14
CA LYS A 417 -16.91 -18.15 24.99
C LYS A 417 -15.55 -17.59 24.60
N LEU A 418 -14.59 -18.46 24.29
CA LEU A 418 -13.28 -18.03 23.83
C LEU A 418 -13.35 -17.32 22.48
N SER A 419 -14.06 -17.90 21.50
CA SER A 419 -14.20 -17.31 20.15
C SER A 419 -14.95 -15.98 20.18
N SER A 420 -15.99 -15.86 21.01
CA SER A 420 -16.68 -14.56 21.21
C SER A 420 -15.80 -13.54 21.93
N SER A 421 -15.01 -13.94 22.93
CA SER A 421 -14.04 -13.06 23.59
C SER A 421 -12.96 -12.57 22.62
N LEU A 422 -12.41 -13.47 21.79
CA LEU A 422 -11.42 -13.13 20.76
C LEU A 422 -12.00 -12.18 19.71
N ALA A 423 -13.25 -12.39 19.28
CA ALA A 423 -13.91 -11.49 18.34
C ALA A 423 -14.23 -10.11 18.95
N GLN A 424 -14.54 -10.05 20.25
CA GLN A 424 -14.69 -8.76 20.94
C GLN A 424 -13.35 -8.03 21.07
N GLU A 425 -12.27 -8.77 21.35
CA GLU A 425 -10.93 -8.22 21.41
C GLU A 425 -10.47 -7.71 20.04
N SER A 426 -10.76 -8.43 18.95
CA SER A 426 -10.44 -7.95 17.59
C SER A 426 -11.20 -6.68 17.23
N VAL A 427 -12.46 -6.53 17.67
CA VAL A 427 -13.21 -5.27 17.54
C VAL A 427 -12.54 -4.14 18.32
N LEU A 428 -12.10 -4.39 19.55
CA LEU A 428 -11.38 -3.38 20.35
C LEU A 428 -10.06 -2.97 19.71
N GLN A 429 -9.27 -3.94 19.22
CA GLN A 429 -8.04 -3.68 18.50
C GLN A 429 -8.29 -2.86 17.22
N ALA A 430 -9.32 -3.19 16.45
CA ALA A 430 -9.67 -2.43 15.25
C ALA A 430 -10.14 -1.00 15.58
N LYS A 431 -10.84 -0.78 16.70
CA LYS A 431 -11.19 0.57 17.18
C LYS A 431 -9.95 1.39 17.54
N ILE A 432 -9.02 0.79 18.26
CA ILE A 432 -7.73 1.42 18.61
C ILE A 432 -6.96 1.78 17.34
N GLU A 433 -6.95 0.90 16.33
CA GLU A 433 -6.27 1.18 15.07
C GLU A 433 -6.91 2.36 14.31
N VAL A 434 -8.24 2.46 14.28
CA VAL A 434 -8.94 3.63 13.69
C VAL A 434 -8.56 4.93 14.40
N GLU A 435 -8.54 4.92 15.74
CA GLU A 435 -8.17 6.09 16.54
C GLU A 435 -6.69 6.47 16.33
N LYS A 436 -5.80 5.48 16.31
CA LYS A 436 -4.38 5.67 16.05
C LYS A 436 -4.11 6.26 14.66
N VAL A 437 -4.79 5.76 13.61
CA VAL A 437 -4.65 6.29 12.25
C VAL A 437 -5.17 7.73 12.18
N ARG A 438 -6.26 8.04 12.87
CA ARG A 438 -6.75 9.42 12.98
C ARG A 438 -5.71 10.33 13.64
N ASP A 439 -5.15 9.92 14.77
CA ASP A 439 -4.13 10.70 15.48
C ASP A 439 -2.87 10.90 14.63
N ASP A 440 -2.48 9.88 13.85
CA ASP A 440 -1.36 9.97 12.90
C ASP A 440 -1.65 11.00 11.79
N ILE A 441 -2.87 11.03 11.23
CA ILE A 441 -3.27 12.06 10.25
C ILE A 441 -3.21 13.46 10.87
N GLU A 442 -3.68 13.64 12.11
CA GLU A 442 -3.59 14.92 12.80
C GLU A 442 -2.12 15.37 13.00
N GLN A 443 -1.22 14.44 13.34
CA GLN A 443 0.22 14.71 13.45
C GLN A 443 0.88 14.98 12.10
N GLN A 444 0.48 14.28 11.04
CA GLN A 444 0.94 14.52 9.68
C GLN A 444 0.54 15.93 9.23
N VAL A 445 -0.69 16.37 9.49
CA VAL A 445 -1.15 17.73 9.19
C VAL A 445 -0.31 18.77 9.93
N GLU A 446 -0.02 18.56 11.22
CA GLU A 446 0.86 19.48 11.96
C GLU A 446 2.28 19.53 11.39
N THR A 447 2.80 18.38 10.95
CA THR A 447 4.11 18.29 10.32
C THR A 447 4.12 19.03 8.98
N ILE A 448 3.10 18.85 8.14
CA ILE A 448 2.92 19.57 6.88
C ILE A 448 2.84 21.07 7.14
N GLN A 449 2.07 21.52 8.13
CA GLN A 449 1.97 22.94 8.49
C GLN A 449 3.32 23.52 8.93
N ARG A 450 4.09 22.79 9.74
CA ARG A 450 5.43 23.22 10.16
C ARG A 450 6.39 23.29 8.98
N ASN A 451 6.36 22.29 8.09
CA ASN A 451 7.19 22.25 6.90
C ASN A 451 6.87 23.41 5.96
N VAL A 452 5.59 23.63 5.64
CA VAL A 452 5.17 24.76 4.79
C VAL A 452 5.54 26.09 5.41
N LYS A 453 5.36 26.26 6.73
CA LYS A 453 5.79 27.48 7.41
C LYS A 453 7.31 27.68 7.32
N SER A 454 8.09 26.62 7.46
CA SER A 454 9.55 26.68 7.30
C SER A 454 9.95 27.01 5.87
N LEU A 455 9.28 26.43 4.87
CA LEU A 455 9.53 26.69 3.45
C LEU A 455 9.20 28.13 3.09
N LEU A 456 8.09 28.68 3.58
CA LEU A 456 7.73 30.08 3.37
C LEU A 456 8.75 31.04 3.99
N LEU A 457 9.29 30.70 5.17
CA LEU A 457 10.37 31.47 5.80
C LEU A 457 11.68 31.35 5.01
N ASN A 458 12.05 30.15 4.59
CA ASN A 458 13.25 29.93 3.77
C ASN A 458 13.14 30.67 2.44
N LEU A 459 11.96 30.69 1.82
CA LEU A 459 11.68 31.47 0.61
C LEU A 459 11.84 32.97 0.83
N SER A 460 11.41 33.52 1.96
CA SER A 460 11.58 34.95 2.22
C SER A 460 13.06 35.32 2.42
N ILE A 461 13.82 34.45 3.08
CA ILE A 461 15.27 34.61 3.23
C ILE A 461 15.97 34.47 1.87
N ALA A 462 15.62 33.45 1.08
CA ALA A 462 16.18 33.19 -0.23
C ALA A 462 15.92 34.32 -1.22
N GLN A 463 14.70 34.86 -1.21
CA GLN A 463 14.32 36.02 -2.00
C GLN A 463 15.17 37.23 -1.64
N TYR A 464 15.36 37.49 -0.34
CA TYR A 464 16.20 38.59 0.11
C TYR A 464 17.68 38.38 -0.27
N ASP A 465 18.22 37.17 -0.11
CA ASP A 465 19.60 36.87 -0.54
C ASP A 465 19.76 37.09 -2.05
N PHE A 466 18.82 36.61 -2.88
CA PHE A 466 18.86 36.81 -4.32
C PHE A 466 18.89 38.29 -4.73
N GLU A 467 18.10 39.15 -4.07
CA GLU A 467 18.15 40.60 -4.27
C GLU A 467 19.52 41.18 -3.90
N GLN A 468 20.11 40.74 -2.78
CA GLN A 468 21.47 41.14 -2.40
C GLN A 468 22.53 40.65 -3.38
N ARG A 469 22.42 39.40 -3.88
CA ARG A 469 23.35 38.85 -4.89
C ARG A 469 23.28 39.59 -6.22
N THR A 470 22.10 40.04 -6.61
CA THR A 470 21.91 40.86 -7.81
C THR A 470 22.65 42.19 -7.67
N ASN A 471 22.49 42.87 -6.53
CA ASN A 471 23.22 44.10 -6.24
C ASN A 471 24.74 43.86 -6.16
N ASP A 472 25.19 42.73 -5.59
CA ASP A 472 26.60 42.35 -5.51
C ASP A 472 27.25 42.22 -6.88
N ILE A 473 26.54 41.68 -7.87
CA ILE A 473 27.03 41.60 -9.25
C ILE A 473 27.21 43.01 -9.84
N GLU A 474 26.21 43.88 -9.70
CA GLU A 474 26.29 45.26 -10.19
C GLU A 474 27.46 46.01 -9.56
N VAL A 475 27.66 45.86 -8.25
CA VAL A 475 28.78 46.48 -7.53
C VAL A 475 30.14 45.95 -8.02
N GLU A 476 30.28 44.64 -8.25
CA GLU A 476 31.53 44.08 -8.78
C GLU A 476 31.76 44.42 -10.26
N GLN A 477 30.70 44.59 -11.06
CA GLN A 477 30.82 45.11 -12.43
C GLN A 477 31.36 46.55 -12.42
N ILE A 478 30.83 47.42 -11.56
CA ILE A 478 31.34 48.80 -11.39
C ILE A 478 32.81 48.77 -10.94
N ARG A 479 33.18 47.90 -10.01
CA ARG A 479 34.58 47.75 -9.56
C ARG A 479 35.50 47.27 -10.67
N PHE A 480 35.01 46.37 -11.54
CA PHE A 480 35.76 45.90 -12.70
C PHE A 480 35.98 47.03 -13.71
N GLU A 481 34.95 47.84 -14.00
CA GLU A 481 35.07 49.00 -14.89
C GLU A 481 36.10 50.03 -14.39
N ILE A 482 36.24 50.18 -13.07
CA ILE A 482 37.21 51.06 -12.40
C ILE A 482 38.59 50.39 -12.25
N GLY A 483 38.73 49.12 -12.64
CA GLY A 483 39.99 48.36 -12.59
C GLY A 483 40.36 47.84 -11.20
N MET A 484 39.40 47.77 -10.27
CA MET A 484 39.58 47.27 -8.90
C MET A 484 39.20 45.78 -8.74
N ALA A 485 38.57 45.17 -9.74
CA ALA A 485 38.16 43.77 -9.74
C ALA A 485 38.64 43.03 -10.99
N ASN A 486 38.65 41.69 -10.91
CA ASN A 486 39.03 40.79 -11.99
C ASN A 486 37.80 40.09 -12.58
N GLU A 487 37.89 39.59 -13.82
CA GLU A 487 36.81 38.85 -14.48
C GLU A 487 36.35 37.63 -13.65
N ASN A 488 37.29 36.95 -12.99
CA ASN A 488 36.99 35.83 -12.08
C ASN A 488 36.17 36.25 -10.84
N SER A 489 36.30 37.51 -10.38
CA SER A 489 35.49 38.06 -9.28
C SER A 489 34.03 38.20 -9.70
N ILE A 490 33.79 38.72 -10.91
CA ILE A 490 32.44 38.83 -11.50
C ILE A 490 31.84 37.43 -11.64
N LYS A 491 32.58 36.48 -12.22
CA LYS A 491 32.10 35.10 -12.37
C LYS A 491 31.77 34.44 -11.02
N ALA A 492 32.58 34.68 -9.99
CA ALA A 492 32.29 34.17 -8.65
C ALA A 492 30.99 34.76 -8.07
N LYS A 493 30.72 36.05 -8.29
CA LYS A 493 29.44 36.68 -7.92
C LYS A 493 28.27 36.17 -8.75
N GLN A 494 28.47 35.89 -10.04
CA GLN A 494 27.46 35.26 -10.90
C GLN A 494 27.10 33.85 -10.41
N ILE A 495 28.08 33.05 -9.99
CA ILE A 495 27.81 31.73 -9.40
C ILE A 495 26.99 31.87 -8.12
N ALA A 496 27.33 32.80 -7.22
CA ALA A 496 26.57 33.05 -6.00
C ALA A 496 25.13 33.51 -6.29
N TRP A 497 24.92 34.23 -7.38
CA TRP A 497 23.58 34.60 -7.85
C TRP A 497 22.79 33.39 -8.37
N TYR A 498 23.39 32.53 -9.20
CA TYR A 498 22.77 31.27 -9.61
C TYR A 498 22.43 30.37 -8.41
N ASP A 499 23.32 30.27 -7.43
CA ASP A 499 23.10 29.52 -6.19
C ASP A 499 21.87 30.03 -5.42
N SER A 500 21.77 31.35 -5.23
CA SER A 500 20.58 31.95 -4.60
C SER A 500 19.29 31.74 -5.42
N ALA A 501 19.37 31.75 -6.75
CA ALA A 501 18.22 31.50 -7.63
C ALA A 501 17.76 30.03 -7.56
N PHE A 502 18.69 29.08 -7.58
CA PHE A 502 18.39 27.65 -7.46
C PHE A 502 17.81 27.32 -6.09
N LEU A 503 18.26 27.99 -5.03
CA LEU A 503 17.68 27.84 -3.70
C LEU A 503 16.22 28.30 -3.65
N ILE A 504 15.85 29.38 -4.35
CA ILE A 504 14.43 29.77 -4.52
C ILE A 504 13.68 28.65 -5.26
N LEU A 505 14.17 28.22 -6.44
CA LEU A 505 13.52 27.19 -7.25
C LEU A 505 13.34 25.87 -6.49
N GLN A 506 14.34 25.45 -5.70
CA GLN A 506 14.26 24.25 -4.89
C GLN A 506 13.14 24.33 -3.85
N ASN A 507 13.07 25.42 -3.07
CA ASN A 507 12.01 25.59 -2.09
C ASN A 507 10.61 25.65 -2.75
N LEU A 508 10.51 26.20 -3.97
CA LEU A 508 9.28 26.19 -4.75
C LEU A 508 8.89 24.80 -5.26
N ARG A 509 9.86 24.00 -5.70
CA ARG A 509 9.62 22.59 -6.05
C ARG A 509 9.12 21.81 -4.85
N GLU A 510 9.73 21.98 -3.69
CA GLU A 510 9.29 21.31 -2.45
C GLU A 510 7.86 21.69 -2.08
N LEU A 511 7.49 22.97 -2.25
CA LEU A 511 6.12 23.43 -2.02
C LEU A 511 5.14 22.84 -3.05
N ASN A 512 5.54 22.74 -4.32
CA ASN A 512 4.72 22.08 -5.35
C ASN A 512 4.53 20.58 -5.07
N LEU A 513 5.59 19.89 -4.62
CA LEU A 513 5.50 18.48 -4.24
C LEU A 513 4.49 18.25 -3.09
N ILE A 514 4.47 19.15 -2.11
CA ILE A 514 3.47 19.11 -1.03
C ILE A 514 2.06 19.34 -1.61
N ALA A 515 1.90 20.29 -2.54
CA ALA A 515 0.61 20.53 -3.18
C ALA A 515 0.11 19.29 -3.95
N LEU A 516 0.98 18.65 -4.73
CA LEU A 516 0.63 17.45 -5.50
C LEU A 516 0.30 16.25 -4.59
N ASP A 517 1.00 16.09 -3.45
CA ASP A 517 0.66 15.06 -2.46
C ASP A 517 -0.71 15.32 -1.81
N LEU A 518 -1.07 16.58 -1.57
CA LEU A 518 -2.39 16.92 -1.07
C LEU A 518 -3.48 16.73 -2.12
N GLN A 519 -3.22 17.10 -3.39
CA GLN A 519 -4.15 16.87 -4.50
C GLN A 519 -4.39 15.38 -4.75
N SER A 520 -3.37 14.53 -4.65
CA SER A 520 -3.55 13.07 -4.78
C SER A 520 -4.42 12.49 -3.65
N ARG A 521 -4.38 13.10 -2.47
CA ARG A 521 -5.28 12.81 -1.34
C ARG A 521 -6.64 13.55 -1.43
N GLY A 522 -7.00 14.08 -2.58
CA GLY A 522 -8.31 14.68 -2.86
C GLY A 522 -8.55 16.04 -2.19
N VAL A 523 -7.49 16.78 -1.88
CA VAL A 523 -7.57 18.19 -1.50
C VAL A 523 -7.58 19.05 -2.76
N ASP A 524 -8.66 19.81 -2.98
CA ASP A 524 -8.75 20.76 -4.09
C ASP A 524 -7.85 21.96 -3.80
N ILE A 525 -6.72 22.06 -4.53
CA ILE A 525 -5.73 23.16 -4.46
C ILE A 525 -5.80 24.00 -5.72
#